data_AF-A0A7W3RHT7-F1
#
_entry.id   AF-A0A7W3RHT7-F1
#
_cell.length_a   1.000
_cell.length_b   1.000
_cell.length_c   1.000
_cell.angle_alpha   90.00
_cell.angle_beta   90.00
_cell.angle_gamma   90.00
#
_symmetry.space_group_name_H-M   'P 1'
#
loop_
_entity.id
_entity.type
_entity.pdbx_description
1 polymer ?
#
loop_
_entity_poly.entity_id
_entity_poly.type
_entity_poly.pdbx_seq_one_letter_code
_entity_poly.pdbx_strand_id
1 'polypeptide(L)'
;MMMGVPLLIGLVPGLIVLLLTWLFRRMKWRLPVRMIPAILTAIASIVLFYIGYVEVRGFEGAAYLFLAVFLILFAAISFVMAKKPLR
;
A
#
# COMPACT_ATOMS: atom_id res chain seq x y z
N MET A 1 -4.81 26.05 2.16
CA MET A 1 -5.09 25.16 1.01
C MET A 1 -4.98 23.71 1.48
N MET A 2 -5.80 22.83 0.91
CA MET A 2 -6.40 21.65 1.57
C MET A 2 -5.40 20.51 1.87
N MET A 3 -4.76 20.53 3.04
CA MET A 3 -3.91 19.42 3.53
C MET A 3 -4.64 18.05 3.57
N GLY A 4 -5.98 18.04 3.54
CA GLY A 4 -6.77 16.81 3.57
C GLY A 4 -6.68 15.98 2.28
N VAL A 5 -6.45 16.59 1.11
CA VAL A 5 -6.47 15.87 -0.18
C VAL A 5 -5.27 14.92 -0.31
N PRO A 6 -4.01 15.34 -0.04
CA PRO A 6 -2.86 14.42 -0.06
C PRO A 6 -2.97 13.30 0.97
N LEU A 7 -3.50 13.60 2.16
CA LEU A 7 -3.72 12.61 3.22
C LEU A 7 -4.76 11.55 2.83
N LEU A 8 -5.88 11.96 2.24
CA LEU A 8 -6.92 11.04 1.75
C LEU A 8 -6.38 10.15 0.62
N ILE A 9 -5.63 10.72 -0.32
CA ILE A 9 -5.01 9.95 -1.41
C ILE A 9 -3.97 8.95 -0.87
N GLY A 10 -3.30 9.25 0.26
CA GLY A 10 -2.42 8.32 0.95
C GLY A 10 -3.13 7.18 1.68
N LEU A 11 -4.19 7.51 2.41
CA LEU A 11 -4.87 6.59 3.31
C LEU A 11 -5.86 5.66 2.59
N VAL A 12 -6.59 6.17 1.59
CA VAL A 12 -7.63 5.40 0.89
C VAL A 12 -7.05 4.16 0.19
N PRO A 13 -5.96 4.23 -0.59
CA PRO A 13 -5.35 3.05 -1.20
C PRO A 13 -4.86 2.04 -0.14
N GLY A 14 -4.26 2.52 0.94
CA GLY A 14 -3.79 1.68 2.04
C GLY A 14 -4.91 0.91 2.75
N LEU A 15 -6.04 1.58 2.99
CA LEU A 15 -7.24 0.96 3.56
C LEU A 15 -7.84 -0.09 2.62
N ILE A 16 -7.88 0.19 1.31
CA ILE A 16 -8.34 -0.78 0.30
C ILE A 16 -7.45 -2.04 0.31
N VAL A 17 -6.12 -1.87 0.39
CA VAL A 17 -5.18 -3.00 0.49
C VAL A 17 -5.45 -3.84 1.73
N LEU A 18 -5.68 -3.21 2.89
CA LEU A 18 -5.99 -3.95 4.12
C LEU A 18 -7.32 -4.71 4.00
N LEU A 19 -8.35 -4.11 3.41
CA LEU A 19 -9.64 -4.78 3.18
C LEU A 19 -9.49 -5.98 2.24
N LEU A 20 -8.73 -5.84 1.14
CA LEU A 20 -8.45 -6.95 0.23
C LEU A 20 -7.69 -8.08 0.91
N THR A 21 -6.66 -7.79 1.70
CA THR A 21 -5.93 -8.81 2.47
C THR A 21 -6.83 -9.48 3.51
N TRP A 22 -7.72 -8.72 4.13
CA TRP A 22 -8.71 -9.28 5.05
C TRP A 22 -9.69 -10.22 4.34
N LEU A 23 -10.16 -9.85 3.14
CA LEU A 23 -11.05 -10.67 2.31
C LEU A 23 -10.39 -11.96 1.84
N PHE A 24 -9.15 -11.89 1.33
CA PHE A 24 -8.39 -13.04 0.86
C PHE A 24 -8.12 -14.04 1.99
N ARG A 25 -7.91 -13.49 3.20
CA ARG A 25 -7.78 -14.28 4.41
C ARG A 25 -9.10 -15.00 4.75
N ARG A 26 -10.25 -14.31 4.72
CA ARG A 26 -11.59 -14.92 4.95
C ARG A 26 -11.89 -16.07 3.98
N MET A 27 -11.42 -16.00 2.74
CA MET A 27 -11.63 -17.04 1.71
C MET A 27 -10.78 -18.31 1.92
N LYS A 28 -10.03 -18.44 3.03
CA LYS A 28 -9.16 -19.60 3.35
C LYS A 28 -8.13 -19.95 2.27
N TRP A 29 -7.78 -19.02 1.38
CA TRP A 29 -6.81 -19.26 0.31
C TRP A 29 -5.43 -19.66 0.85
N ARG A 30 -4.62 -20.36 0.03
CA ARG A 30 -3.26 -20.77 0.40
C ARG A 30 -2.39 -19.53 0.68
N LEU A 31 -1.40 -19.66 1.56
CA LEU A 31 -0.50 -18.59 1.98
C LEU A 31 0.04 -17.70 0.83
N PRO A 32 0.58 -18.24 -0.29
CA PRO A 32 1.08 -17.40 -1.38
C PRO A 32 0.00 -16.50 -1.99
N VAL A 33 -1.23 -16.99 -2.09
CA VAL A 33 -2.34 -16.21 -2.67
C VAL A 33 -2.75 -15.08 -1.72
N ARG A 34 -2.72 -15.31 -0.41
CA ARG A 34 -2.98 -14.25 0.60
C ARG A 34 -1.91 -13.15 0.60
N MET A 35 -0.70 -13.45 0.12
CA MET A 35 0.39 -12.49 0.06
C MET A 35 0.34 -11.60 -1.19
N ILE A 36 -0.46 -11.96 -2.20
CA ILE A 36 -0.59 -11.20 -3.46
C ILE A 36 -0.88 -9.71 -3.20
N PRO A 37 -1.88 -9.32 -2.38
CA PRO A 37 -2.14 -7.91 -2.15
C PRO A 37 -0.94 -7.18 -1.52
N ALA A 38 -0.23 -7.80 -0.57
CA ALA A 38 0.94 -7.22 0.07
C ALA A 38 2.11 -7.02 -0.93
N ILE A 39 2.38 -8.03 -1.77
CA ILE A 39 3.43 -7.98 -2.79
C ILE A 39 3.12 -6.89 -3.83
N LEU A 40 1.90 -6.85 -4.34
CA LEU A 40 1.47 -5.83 -5.31
C LEU A 40 1.58 -4.42 -4.73
N THR A 41 1.24 -4.24 -3.45
CA THR A 41 1.34 -2.94 -2.77
C THR A 41 2.80 -2.50 -2.62
N ALA A 42 3.70 -3.44 -2.30
CA ALA A 42 5.13 -3.15 -2.23
C ALA A 42 5.69 -2.76 -3.61
N ILE A 43 5.30 -3.46 -4.68
CA ILE A 43 5.70 -3.11 -6.05
C ILE A 43 5.19 -1.71 -6.43
N ALA A 44 3.91 -1.43 -6.16
CA ALA A 44 3.32 -0.12 -6.43
C ALA A 44 4.05 1.00 -5.66
N SER A 45 4.41 0.76 -4.40
CA SER A 45 5.20 1.69 -3.60
C SER A 45 6.55 1.99 -4.24
N ILE A 46 7.26 0.97 -4.74
CA ILE A 46 8.59 1.15 -5.37
C ILE A 46 8.46 1.96 -6.67
N VAL A 47 7.44 1.65 -7.49
CA VAL A 47 7.19 2.38 -8.74
C VAL A 47 6.86 3.85 -8.46
N LEU A 48 5.96 4.12 -7.51
CA LEU A 48 5.61 5.49 -7.13
C LEU A 48 6.79 6.26 -6.54
N PHE A 49 7.66 5.57 -5.79
CA PHE A 49 8.89 6.18 -5.30
C PHE A 49 9.81 6.60 -6.46
N TYR A 50 9.99 5.72 -7.45
CA TYR A 50 10.79 6.02 -8.64
C TYR A 50 10.22 7.22 -9.41
N ILE A 51 8.91 7.23 -9.67
CA ILE A 51 8.23 8.34 -10.34
C ILE A 51 8.42 9.65 -9.56
N GLY A 52 8.18 9.62 -8.24
CA GLY A 52 8.27 10.82 -7.38
C GLY A 52 9.70 11.34 -7.15
N TYR A 53 10.72 10.51 -7.36
CA TYR A 53 12.13 10.90 -7.21
C TYR A 53 12.79 11.30 -8.54
N VAL A 54 12.51 10.55 -9.60
CA VAL A 54 13.23 10.65 -10.88
C VAL A 54 12.46 11.47 -11.90
N GLU A 55 11.17 11.19 -12.09
CA GLU A 55 10.37 11.75 -13.19
C GLU A 55 9.69 13.06 -12.80
N VAL A 56 8.97 13.07 -11.67
CA VAL A 56 8.19 14.21 -11.20
C VAL A 56 8.97 14.93 -10.10
N ARG A 57 9.30 16.20 -10.32
CA ARG A 57 10.06 17.03 -9.36
C ARG A 57 9.19 18.10 -8.71
N GLY A 58 9.65 18.64 -7.60
CA GLY A 58 8.93 19.68 -6.85
C GLY A 58 7.82 19.12 -5.95
N PHE A 59 6.77 19.89 -5.73
CA PHE A 59 5.72 19.56 -4.76
C PHE A 59 4.94 18.29 -5.12
N GLU A 60 4.68 18.04 -6.40
CA GLU A 60 4.00 16.84 -6.87
C GLU A 60 4.85 15.58 -6.67
N GLY A 61 6.16 15.67 -6.95
CA GLY A 61 7.12 14.58 -6.68
C GLY A 61 7.16 14.22 -5.20
N ALA A 62 7.20 15.24 -4.33
CA ALA A 62 7.12 15.04 -2.88
C ALA A 62 5.82 14.35 -2.45
N ALA A 63 4.70 14.62 -3.12
CA ALA A 63 3.43 13.94 -2.85
C ALA A 63 3.47 12.44 -3.24
N TYR A 64 4.08 12.10 -4.38
CA TYR A 64 4.30 10.70 -4.78
C TYR A 64 5.22 9.97 -3.81
N LEU A 65 6.30 10.61 -3.35
CA LEU A 65 7.21 10.05 -2.35
C LEU A 65 6.50 9.82 -1.01
N PHE A 66 5.69 10.80 -0.58
CA PHE A 66 4.87 10.68 0.62
C PHE A 66 3.91 9.49 0.51
N LEU A 67 3.15 9.40 -0.59
CA LEU A 67 2.25 8.27 -0.87
C LEU A 67 2.99 6.93 -0.84
N ALA A 68 4.18 6.84 -1.46
CA ALA A 68 4.99 5.63 -1.46
C ALA A 68 5.36 5.18 -0.04
N VAL A 69 5.75 6.10 0.85
CA VAL A 69 6.04 5.77 2.25
C VAL A 69 4.83 5.20 2.98
N PHE A 70 3.61 5.70 2.74
CA PHE A 70 2.43 5.08 3.33
C PHE A 70 2.17 3.69 2.78
N LEU A 71 2.29 3.50 1.46
CA LEU A 71 2.05 2.21 0.82
C LEU A 71 3.04 1.14 1.30
N ILE A 72 4.31 1.47 1.53
CA ILE A 72 5.28 0.50 2.06
C ILE A 72 4.90 0.06 3.49
N LEU A 73 4.42 0.98 4.33
CA LEU A 73 3.95 0.67 5.68
C LEU A 73 2.71 -0.23 5.64
N PHE A 74 1.74 0.08 4.77
CA PHE A 74 0.56 -0.77 4.57
C PHE A 74 0.92 -2.14 4.00
N ALA A 75 1.89 -2.23 3.10
CA ALA A 75 2.39 -3.49 2.58
C ALA A 75 3.01 -4.35 3.70
N ALA A 76 3.79 -3.75 4.60
CA ALA A 76 4.35 -4.44 5.77
C ALA A 76 3.26 -4.96 6.72
N ILE A 77 2.26 -4.13 7.05
CA ILE A 77 1.12 -4.52 7.89
C ILE A 77 0.33 -5.65 7.21
N SER A 78 0.06 -5.52 5.92
CA SER A 78 -0.64 -6.49 5.09
C SER A 78 0.09 -7.84 5.06
N PHE A 79 1.41 -7.82 4.94
CA PHE A 79 2.25 -9.01 4.96
C PHE A 79 2.20 -9.74 6.31
N VAL A 80 2.29 -9.00 7.42
CA VAL A 80 2.13 -9.57 8.77
C VAL A 80 0.73 -10.14 8.94
N MET A 81 -0.29 -9.44 8.45
CA MET A 81 -1.68 -9.86 8.54
C MET A 81 -1.97 -11.13 7.71
N ALA A 82 -1.35 -11.26 6.53
CA ALA A 82 -1.49 -12.42 5.66
C ALA A 82 -0.89 -13.70 6.27
N LYS A 83 0.18 -13.56 7.08
CA LYS A 83 0.85 -14.67 7.77
C LYS A 83 0.18 -15.12 9.05
N LYS A 84 -0.64 -14.28 9.68
CA LYS A 84 -1.35 -14.68 10.91
C LYS A 84 -2.38 -15.77 10.60
N PRO A 85 -2.38 -16.90 11.32
CA PRO A 85 -3.45 -17.88 11.21
C PRO A 85 -4.78 -17.21 11.63
N LEU A 86 -5.83 -17.44 10.85
CA LEU A 86 -7.19 -17.14 11.29
C LEU A 86 -7.48 -18.11 12.44
N ARG A 87 -7.58 -17.57 13.66
CA ARG A 87 -8.26 -18.27 14.76
C ARG A 87 -9.73 -18.41 14.41
#